data_AF-A0A1F0ZQ81-F1
#
_entry.id   AF-A0A1F0ZQ81-F1
#
_cell.length_a   1.000
_cell.length_b   1.000
_cell.length_c   1.000
_cell.angle_alpha   90.00
_cell.angle_beta   90.00
_cell.angle_gamma   90.00
#
_symmetry.space_group_name_H-M   'P 1'
#
loop_
_entity.id
_entity.type
_entity.pdbx_description
1 polymer ?
#
loop_
_entity_poly.entity_id
_entity_poly.type
_entity_poly.pdbx_seq_one_letter_code
_entity_poly.pdbx_strand_id
1 'polypeptide(L)'
;MSTNLLDETVEFLEKYGKTLVDVLYIQGDDFEITRKNFETVARNTNYDSGYGAQHVPKDLVLVGEDWWIERYEYDGAEWWDFKSIPARKQYMKNITNLHKGMWDTLKEMNEE
;
A
#
# COMPACT_ATOMS: atom_id res chain seq x y z
N MET A 1 -19.34 -1.20 0.21
CA MET A 1 -19.61 -0.95 1.66
C MET A 1 -19.14 0.46 1.96
N SER A 2 -19.88 1.22 2.77
CA SER A 2 -19.42 2.57 3.14
C SER A 2 -18.25 2.46 4.12
N THR A 3 -17.12 3.07 3.77
CA THR A 3 -15.86 3.07 4.54
C THR A 3 -15.45 4.50 4.87
N ASN A 4 -15.01 4.76 6.10
CA ASN A 4 -14.35 6.01 6.47
C ASN A 4 -12.84 5.88 6.25
N LEU A 5 -12.24 6.81 5.51
CA LEU A 5 -10.82 6.71 5.13
C LEU A 5 -9.88 6.78 6.33
N LEU A 6 -10.17 7.60 7.34
CA LEU A 6 -9.30 7.69 8.51
C LEU A 6 -9.36 6.41 9.34
N ASP A 7 -10.56 5.91 9.63
CA ASP A 7 -10.74 4.68 10.41
C ASP A 7 -10.10 3.49 9.69
N GLU A 8 -10.32 3.34 8.38
CA GLU A 8 -9.66 2.34 7.54
C GLU A 8 -8.13 2.43 7.63
N THR A 9 -7.58 3.65 7.56
CA THR A 9 -6.13 3.87 7.62
C THR A 9 -5.57 3.46 8.98
N VAL A 10 -6.22 3.85 10.08
CA VAL A 10 -5.80 3.51 11.44
C VAL A 10 -5.86 2.00 11.67
N GLU A 11 -7.00 1.38 11.35
CA GLU A 11 -7.18 -0.08 11.47
C GLU A 11 -6.17 -0.84 10.61
N PHE A 12 -5.83 -0.33 9.42
CA PHE A 12 -4.84 -0.95 8.56
C PHE A 12 -3.43 -0.86 9.16
N LEU A 13 -3.02 0.31 9.64
CA LEU A 13 -1.72 0.50 10.30
C LEU A 13 -1.58 -0.39 11.54
N GLU A 14 -2.63 -0.51 12.35
CA GLU A 14 -2.66 -1.35 13.56
C GLU A 14 -2.41 -2.84 13.25
N LYS A 15 -2.91 -3.35 12.11
CA LYS A 15 -2.64 -4.73 11.67
C LYS A 15 -1.15 -5.02 11.46
N TYR A 16 -0.34 -3.98 11.20
CA TYR A 16 1.11 -4.07 11.03
C TYR A 16 1.89 -3.52 12.24
N GLY A 17 1.20 -3.26 13.36
CA GLY A 17 1.82 -2.71 14.57
C GLY A 17 2.36 -1.29 14.38
N LYS A 18 1.75 -0.50 13.48
CA LYS A 18 2.10 0.89 13.18
C LYS A 18 0.96 1.82 13.60
N THR A 19 1.27 3.10 13.73
CA THR A 19 0.32 4.16 14.05
C THR A 19 0.57 5.38 13.16
N LEU A 20 -0.37 6.34 13.15
CA LEU A 20 -0.17 7.62 12.47
C LEU A 20 1.00 8.44 13.07
N VAL A 21 1.43 8.13 14.29
CA VAL A 21 2.60 8.79 14.91
C VAL A 21 3.90 8.33 14.23
N ASP A 22 3.94 7.07 13.76
CA ASP A 22 5.08 6.48 13.07
C ASP A 22 5.22 6.95 11.60
N VAL A 23 4.21 7.66 11.08
CA VAL A 23 4.23 8.26 9.75
C VAL A 23 5.07 9.53 9.77
N LEU A 24 6.11 9.55 8.93
CA LEU A 24 7.06 10.66 8.81
C LEU A 24 6.54 11.75 7.87
N TYR A 25 5.94 11.36 6.74
CA TYR A 25 5.33 12.27 5.76
C TYR A 25 4.22 11.58 4.97
N ILE A 26 3.37 12.39 4.33
CA ILE A 26 2.22 11.95 3.53
C ILE A 26 2.21 12.73 2.23
N GLN A 27 2.12 12.06 1.08
CA GLN A 27 2.22 12.74 -0.20
C GLN A 27 1.42 12.06 -1.30
N GLY A 28 1.17 12.82 -2.37
CA GLY A 28 0.92 12.29 -3.71
C GLY A 28 2.19 12.35 -4.56
N ASP A 29 2.05 12.19 -5.88
CA ASP A 29 3.20 12.25 -6.79
C ASP A 29 3.79 13.67 -6.88
N ASP A 30 2.95 14.70 -6.77
CA ASP A 30 3.34 16.10 -7.01
C ASP A 30 3.62 16.92 -5.75
N PHE A 31 3.01 16.58 -4.61
CA PHE A 31 3.11 17.38 -3.37
C PHE A 31 2.89 16.57 -2.09
N GLU A 32 3.45 17.10 -0.99
CA GLU A 32 3.25 16.60 0.37
C GLU A 32 2.08 17.31 1.05
N ILE A 33 1.37 16.60 1.93
CA ILE A 33 0.39 17.15 2.87
C ILE A 33 0.80 16.86 4.31
N THR A 34 0.49 17.80 5.22
CA THR A 34 0.77 17.57 6.64
C THR A 34 -0.13 16.46 7.20
N ARG A 35 0.38 15.66 8.14
CA ARG A 35 -0.41 14.66 8.87
C ARG A 35 -1.70 15.23 9.47
N LYS A 36 -1.64 16.41 10.07
CA LYS A 36 -2.82 17.08 10.63
C LYS A 36 -3.89 17.38 9.57
N ASN A 37 -3.47 17.83 8.39
CA ASN A 37 -4.40 18.08 7.28
C ASN A 37 -5.03 16.77 6.80
N PHE A 38 -4.22 15.72 6.59
CA PHE A 38 -4.71 14.39 6.25
C PHE A 38 -5.75 13.88 7.26
N GLU A 39 -5.42 13.85 8.56
CA GLU A 39 -6.34 13.39 9.62
C GLU A 39 -7.66 14.15 9.62
N THR A 40 -7.62 15.48 9.38
CA THR A 40 -8.83 16.32 9.37
C THR A 40 -9.70 16.01 8.16
N VAL A 41 -9.10 15.87 6.98
CA VAL A 41 -9.84 15.60 5.73
C VAL A 41 -10.34 14.15 5.74
N ALA A 42 -9.47 13.17 5.99
CA ALA A 42 -9.80 11.75 6.00
C ALA A 42 -10.91 11.39 6.99
N ARG A 43 -10.95 12.04 8.17
CA ARG A 43 -12.04 11.86 9.15
C ARG A 43 -13.42 12.15 8.56
N ASN A 44 -13.49 13.09 7.62
CA ASN A 44 -14.73 13.51 6.97
C ASN A 44 -14.92 12.85 5.58
N THR A 45 -14.03 11.94 5.19
CA THR A 45 -14.07 11.26 3.90
C THR A 45 -14.68 9.88 4.06
N ASN A 46 -15.94 9.74 3.66
CA ASN A 46 -16.61 8.45 3.51
C ASN A 46 -16.75 8.12 2.02
N TYR A 47 -16.49 6.88 1.64
CA TYR A 47 -16.57 6.43 0.25
C TYR A 47 -17.07 4.98 0.17
N ASP A 48 -17.53 4.55 -1.01
CA ASP A 48 -17.81 3.13 -1.26
C ASP A 48 -16.52 2.43 -1.67
N SER A 49 -16.02 1.54 -0.82
CA SER A 49 -14.79 0.78 -1.07
C SER A 49 -15.01 -0.48 -1.92
N GLY A 50 -16.26 -0.76 -2.31
CA GLY A 50 -16.62 -1.92 -3.14
C GLY A 50 -16.56 -1.65 -4.65
N TYR A 51 -16.96 -2.65 -5.44
CA TYR A 51 -16.97 -2.59 -6.92
C TYR A 51 -17.61 -1.30 -7.46
N GLY A 52 -16.88 -0.56 -8.29
CA GLY A 52 -17.29 0.75 -8.76
C GLY A 52 -16.16 1.52 -9.43
N ALA A 53 -16.15 2.83 -9.22
CA ALA A 53 -15.08 3.71 -9.66
C ALA A 53 -14.17 4.06 -8.47
N GLN A 54 -12.91 4.35 -8.76
CA GLN A 54 -11.97 4.83 -7.76
C GLN A 54 -12.44 6.18 -7.16
N HIS A 55 -12.44 6.26 -5.83
CA HIS A 55 -12.78 7.43 -5.05
C HIS A 55 -11.57 8.03 -4.33
N VAL A 56 -10.65 7.21 -3.83
CA VAL A 56 -9.45 7.67 -3.11
C VAL A 56 -8.26 7.75 -4.09
N PRO A 57 -7.50 8.85 -4.14
CA PRO A 57 -6.37 8.98 -5.08
C PRO A 57 -5.35 7.84 -4.96
N LYS A 58 -4.92 7.31 -6.10
CA LYS A 58 -4.04 6.11 -6.20
C LYS A 58 -2.61 6.39 -5.75
N ASP A 59 -2.20 7.63 -5.93
CA ASP A 59 -0.87 8.15 -5.62
C ASP A 59 -0.73 8.57 -4.15
N LEU A 60 -1.80 8.50 -3.35
CA LEU A 60 -1.71 8.79 -1.92
C LEU A 60 -0.88 7.72 -1.20
N VAL A 61 0.21 8.16 -0.57
CA VAL A 61 1.13 7.31 0.20
C VAL A 61 1.37 7.90 1.59
N LEU A 62 1.38 7.05 2.61
CA LEU A 62 1.83 7.38 3.97
C LEU A 62 3.15 6.64 4.23
N VAL A 63 4.22 7.38 4.53
CA VAL A 63 5.57 6.83 4.61
C VAL A 63 6.11 6.87 6.04
N GLY A 64 6.60 5.72 6.50
CA GLY A 64 7.38 5.57 7.74
C GLY A 64 8.88 5.45 7.47
N GLU A 65 9.63 4.89 8.43
CA GLU A 65 11.10 4.80 8.32
C GLU A 65 11.57 3.78 7.27
N ASP A 66 11.06 2.55 7.33
CA ASP A 66 11.45 1.43 6.45
C ASP A 66 10.22 0.76 5.78
N TRP A 67 9.08 1.45 5.81
CA TRP A 67 7.80 0.98 5.32
C TRP A 67 6.95 2.12 4.78
N TRP A 68 5.96 1.79 3.96
CA TRP A 68 4.92 2.70 3.53
C TRP A 68 3.63 1.95 3.27
N ILE A 69 2.51 2.67 3.25
CA ILE A 69 1.25 2.16 2.71
C ILE A 69 0.86 2.99 1.49
N GLU A 70 0.44 2.32 0.43
CA GLU A 70 0.00 2.93 -0.81
C GLU A 70 -1.41 2.47 -1.16
N ARG A 71 -2.14 3.28 -1.94
CA ARG A 71 -3.48 2.90 -2.39
C ARG A 71 -3.39 1.91 -3.54
N TYR A 72 -4.20 0.87 -3.45
CA TYR A 72 -4.40 -0.09 -4.53
C TYR A 72 -5.88 -0.15 -4.93
N GLU A 73 -6.12 -0.43 -6.20
CA GLU A 73 -7.46 -0.64 -6.73
C GLU A 73 -7.44 -1.74 -7.78
N TYR A 74 -8.44 -2.63 -7.71
CA TYR A 74 -8.65 -3.69 -8.68
C TYR A 74 -10.16 -3.96 -8.84
N ASP A 75 -10.64 -3.90 -10.07
CA ASP A 75 -12.06 -4.05 -10.42
C ASP A 75 -13.00 -3.12 -9.62
N GLY A 76 -12.51 -1.94 -9.26
CA GLY A 76 -13.22 -0.93 -8.47
C GLY A 76 -13.20 -1.14 -6.97
N ALA A 77 -12.68 -2.26 -6.47
CA ALA A 77 -12.41 -2.41 -5.04
C ALA A 77 -11.14 -1.65 -4.67
N GLU A 78 -11.17 -0.89 -3.59
CA GLU A 78 -10.03 -0.06 -3.16
C GLU A 78 -9.57 -0.42 -1.75
N TRP A 79 -8.26 -0.46 -1.52
CA TRP A 79 -7.67 -0.76 -0.20
C TRP A 79 -6.28 -0.16 -0.05
N TRP A 80 -5.75 -0.21 1.18
CA TRP A 80 -4.34 0.04 1.47
C TRP A 80 -3.51 -1.22 1.26
N ASP A 81 -2.36 -1.10 0.58
CA ASP A 81 -1.36 -2.16 0.52
C ASP A 81 -0.13 -1.79 1.34
N PHE A 82 0.38 -2.73 2.14
CA PHE A 82 1.53 -2.49 3.01
C PHE A 82 2.81 -2.91 2.30
N LYS A 83 3.76 -1.99 2.24
CA LYS A 83 5.07 -2.22 1.67
C LYS A 83 6.15 -1.98 2.71
N SER A 84 7.24 -2.70 2.57
CA SER A 84 8.46 -2.47 3.34
C SER A 84 9.67 -2.76 2.49
N ILE A 85 10.82 -2.24 2.91
CA ILE A 85 12.09 -2.53 2.24
C ILE A 85 12.38 -4.03 2.39
N PRO A 86 12.47 -4.80 1.27
CA PRO A 86 12.69 -6.22 1.36
C PRO A 86 14.07 -6.54 1.92
N ALA A 87 14.14 -7.54 2.80
CA ALA A 87 15.41 -8.03 3.31
C ALA A 87 16.28 -8.57 2.17
N ARG A 88 17.48 -7.99 2.01
CA ARG A 88 18.45 -8.43 1.02
C ARG A 88 18.87 -9.87 1.30
N LYS A 89 18.74 -10.75 0.31
CA LYS A 89 19.17 -12.14 0.41
C LYS A 89 20.70 -12.22 0.33
N GLN A 90 21.29 -13.13 1.11
CA GLN A 90 22.74 -13.34 1.15
C GLN A 90 23.25 -14.31 0.07
N TYR A 91 22.34 -15.05 -0.56
CA TYR A 91 22.64 -16.03 -1.59
C TYR A 91 22.28 -15.48 -2.98
N MET A 92 23.11 -15.80 -3.98
CA MET A 92 22.93 -15.42 -5.37
C MET A 92 22.91 -16.68 -6.25
N LYS A 93 22.02 -16.70 -7.24
CA LYS A 93 21.89 -17.76 -8.25
C LYS A 93 21.69 -17.12 -9.62
N ASN A 94 22.28 -17.71 -10.66
CA ASN A 94 21.98 -17.37 -12.04
C ASN A 94 20.67 -18.05 -12.46
N ILE A 95 19.80 -17.27 -13.10
CA ILE A 95 18.51 -17.73 -13.63
C ILE A 95 18.57 -17.76 -15.16
N THR A 96 17.72 -18.58 -15.78
CA THR A 96 17.60 -18.69 -17.25
C THR A 96 16.20 -18.36 -17.74
N ASN A 97 15.21 -18.30 -16.85
CA ASN A 97 13.81 -18.03 -17.19
C ASN A 97 13.22 -16.90 -16.33
N LEU A 98 12.46 -16.02 -16.98
CA LEU A 98 11.70 -14.92 -16.34
C LEU A 98 10.24 -14.84 -16.81
N HIS A 99 9.82 -15.70 -17.74
CA HIS A 99 8.47 -15.66 -18.34
C HIS A 99 7.90 -17.06 -18.66
N LYS A 100 8.51 -18.12 -18.15
CA LYS A 100 8.10 -19.51 -18.43
C LYS A 100 7.27 -20.01 -17.24
N GLY A 101 5.95 -19.82 -17.27
CA GLY A 101 5.11 -20.22 -16.15
C GLY A 101 3.73 -19.57 -16.13
N MET A 102 2.88 -20.00 -15.20
CA MET A 102 1.58 -19.38 -14.94
C MET A 102 1.44 -19.11 -13.45
N TRP A 103 1.78 -17.87 -13.05
CA TRP A 103 1.86 -17.41 -11.66
C TRP A 103 2.97 -18.05 -10.80
N ASP A 104 3.96 -18.67 -11.45
CA ASP A 104 5.11 -19.26 -10.76
C ASP A 104 6.02 -18.19 -10.14
N THR A 105 6.60 -18.52 -8.97
CA THR A 105 7.64 -17.71 -8.35
C THR A 105 8.96 -17.79 -9.14
N LEU A 106 9.87 -16.85 -8.86
CA LEU A 106 11.22 -16.85 -9.45
C LEU A 106 11.97 -18.18 -9.20
N LYS A 107 11.71 -18.82 -8.05
CA LYS A 107 12.31 -20.11 -7.69
C LYS A 107 11.72 -21.22 -8.55
N GLU A 108 10.40 -21.40 -8.52
CA GLU A 108 9.70 -22.47 -9.25
C GLU A 108 9.99 -22.41 -10.76
N MET A 109 10.03 -21.22 -11.35
CA MET A 109 10.34 -21.02 -12.76
C MET A 109 11.79 -21.37 -13.15
N ASN A 110 12.70 -21.44 -12.17
CA ASN A 110 14.13 -21.71 -12.36
C ASN A 110 14.60 -22.95 -11.57
N GLU A 111 13.67 -23.78 -11.14
CA GLU A 111 13.93 -25.17 -10.77
C GLU A 111 14.05 -25.99 -12.06
N GLU A 112 15.00 -26.92 -12.08
CA GLU A 112 15.22 -27.81 -13.23
C GLU A 112 14.11 -28.86 -13.37
#